data_AF-A0A355DSD4-F1
#
_entry.id   AF-A0A355DSD4-F1
#
_cell.length_a   1.000
_cell.length_b   1.000
_cell.length_c   1.000
_cell.angle_alpha   90.00
_cell.angle_beta   90.00
_cell.angle_gamma   90.00
#
_symmetry.space_group_name_H-M   'P 1'
#
loop_
_entity.id
_entity.type
_entity.pdbx_description
1 polymer ?
#
loop_
_entity_poly.entity_id
_entity_poly.type
_entity_poly.pdbx_seq_one_letter_code
_entity_poly.pdbx_strand_id
1 'polypeptide(L)'
;QGEALRDIFEQAGIDTSSMLIDPTRPTVTKTRIAGHARQSVTQQMVRVDRKSDELPDLQIQLELAEQIRQQLDSVDAVVISDYGDGLLTPPVIEAALSHPFTIVDAQKALGRYR
;
A
#
# COMPACT_ATOMS: atom_id res chain seq x y z
N GLN A 1 -2.06 7.66 -12.28
CA GLN A 1 -2.22 7.68 -10.80
C GLN A 1 -1.03 7.03 -10.14
N GLY A 2 -0.63 5.81 -10.52
CA GLY A 2 0.62 5.18 -10.06
C GLY A 2 1.88 5.99 -10.37
N GLU A 3 2.05 6.50 -11.59
CA GLU A 3 3.21 7.35 -11.95
C GLU A 3 3.32 8.60 -11.07
N ALA A 4 2.23 9.36 -10.94
CA ALA A 4 2.20 10.53 -10.06
C ALA A 4 2.53 10.21 -8.59
N LEU A 5 2.15 9.02 -8.10
CA LEU A 5 2.51 8.57 -6.75
C LEU A 5 4.01 8.31 -6.64
N ARG A 6 4.58 7.63 -7.63
CA ARG A 6 6.01 7.36 -7.72
C ARG A 6 6.81 8.67 -7.77
N ASP A 7 6.39 9.64 -8.58
CA ASP A 7 7.02 10.96 -8.66
C ASP A 7 7.03 11.68 -7.31
N ILE A 8 5.94 11.59 -6.54
CA ILE A 8 5.85 12.19 -5.19
C ILE A 8 6.84 11.51 -4.24
N PHE A 9 6.98 10.18 -4.29
CA PHE A 9 7.94 9.46 -3.46
C PHE A 9 9.38 9.78 -3.84
N GLU A 10 9.70 9.80 -5.12
CA GLU A 10 11.04 10.15 -5.61
C GLU A 10 11.41 11.59 -5.21
N GLN A 11 10.48 12.55 -5.32
CA GLN A 11 10.68 13.93 -4.85
C GLN A 11 10.86 14.04 -3.33
N ALA A 12 10.27 13.10 -2.57
CA ALA A 12 10.46 13.01 -1.13
C ALA A 12 11.75 12.26 -0.72
N GLY A 13 12.55 11.79 -1.68
CA GLY A 13 13.77 11.02 -1.42
C GLY A 13 13.52 9.60 -0.94
N ILE A 14 12.33 9.05 -1.21
CA ILE A 14 11.97 7.66 -0.89
C ILE A 14 12.43 6.76 -2.04
N ASP A 15 13.15 5.68 -1.73
CA ASP A 15 13.51 4.68 -2.72
C ASP A 15 12.27 3.89 -3.17
N THR A 16 11.99 3.93 -4.48
CA THR A 16 10.88 3.23 -5.12
C THR A 16 11.33 2.06 -5.98
N SER A 17 12.61 1.64 -5.90
CA SER A 17 13.21 0.61 -6.74
C SER A 17 12.48 -0.74 -6.68
N SER A 18 11.95 -1.13 -5.51
CA SER A 18 11.17 -2.35 -5.30
C SER A 18 9.65 -2.19 -5.47
N MET A 19 9.15 -1.08 -6.03
CA MET A 19 7.73 -0.94 -6.33
C MET A 19 7.32 -1.81 -7.53
N LEU A 20 6.41 -2.76 -7.29
CA LEU A 20 5.84 -3.59 -8.35
C LEU A 20 4.70 -2.87 -9.10
N ILE A 21 4.69 -3.02 -10.42
CA ILE A 21 3.67 -2.45 -11.30
C ILE A 21 2.80 -3.58 -11.84
N ASP A 22 1.52 -3.54 -11.50
CA ASP A 22 0.50 -4.46 -12.02
C ASP A 22 -0.43 -3.70 -12.99
N PRO A 23 -0.36 -3.94 -14.32
CA PRO A 23 -1.19 -3.25 -15.29
C PRO A 23 -2.67 -3.67 -15.25
N THR A 24 -2.99 -4.79 -14.59
CA THR A 24 -4.37 -5.31 -14.49
C THR A 24 -5.12 -4.73 -13.30
N ARG A 25 -4.40 -4.15 -12.33
CA ARG A 25 -4.94 -3.59 -11.09
C ARG A 25 -4.87 -2.06 -11.08
N PRO A 26 -5.97 -1.34 -10.77
CA PRO A 26 -5.89 0.09 -10.58
C PRO A 26 -5.13 0.46 -9.30
N THR A 27 -4.27 1.47 -9.36
CA THR A 27 -3.70 2.11 -8.16
C THR A 27 -4.83 2.64 -7.27
N VAL A 28 -4.85 2.22 -6.00
CA VAL A 28 -5.89 2.64 -5.05
C VAL A 28 -5.91 4.15 -4.95
N THR A 29 -7.06 4.75 -5.28
CA THR A 29 -7.24 6.21 -5.24
C THR A 29 -8.54 6.57 -4.55
N LYS A 30 -8.44 7.52 -3.62
CA LYS A 30 -9.56 8.04 -2.82
C LYS A 30 -9.82 9.49 -3.20
N THR A 31 -10.73 9.72 -4.15
CA THR A 31 -11.06 11.07 -4.62
C THR A 31 -12.16 11.67 -3.75
N ARG A 32 -11.91 12.85 -3.19
CA ARG A 32 -12.90 13.64 -2.42
C ARG A 32 -13.32 14.85 -3.25
N ILE A 33 -14.59 14.94 -3.59
CA ILE A 33 -15.17 16.09 -4.30
C ILE A 33 -15.83 16.97 -3.24
N ALA A 34 -15.39 18.22 -3.13
CA ALA A 34 -15.89 19.17 -2.15
C ALA A 34 -16.46 20.42 -2.82
N GLY A 35 -17.50 20.98 -2.23
CA GLY A 35 -18.13 22.22 -2.66
C GLY A 35 -17.75 23.36 -1.74
N HIS A 36 -17.53 24.53 -2.30
CA HIS A 36 -17.26 25.75 -1.56
C HIS A 36 -18.04 26.93 -2.17
N ALA A 37 -18.81 27.62 -1.35
CA ALA A 37 -19.43 28.91 -1.68
C ALA A 37 -18.79 30.02 -0.83
N ARG A 38 -18.83 31.27 -1.32
CA ARG A 38 -18.14 32.45 -0.73
C ARG A 38 -18.42 32.68 0.77
N GLN A 39 -19.49 32.14 1.34
CA GLN A 39 -19.83 32.23 2.76
C GLN A 39 -20.08 30.87 3.43
N SER A 40 -19.65 29.76 2.83
CA SER A 40 -19.82 28.42 3.39
C SER A 40 -18.48 27.76 3.67
N VAL A 41 -18.43 26.95 4.73
CA VAL A 41 -17.32 26.02 4.95
C VAL A 41 -17.25 25.02 3.78
N THR A 42 -16.04 24.63 3.39
CA THR A 42 -15.84 23.57 2.39
C THR A 42 -16.46 22.27 2.89
N GLN A 43 -17.46 21.77 2.15
CA GLN A 43 -18.15 20.53 2.50
C GLN A 43 -17.78 19.43 1.51
N GLN A 44 -17.43 18.25 2.01
CA GLN A 44 -17.24 17.08 1.16
C GLN A 44 -18.61 16.63 0.63
N MET A 45 -18.80 16.70 -0.68
CA MET A 45 -20.04 16.33 -1.35
C MET A 45 -20.04 14.84 -1.71
N VAL A 46 -18.96 14.35 -2.30
CA VAL A 46 -18.87 12.97 -2.81
C VAL A 46 -17.48 12.39 -2.53
N ARG A 47 -17.44 11.08 -2.27
CA ARG A 47 -16.21 10.29 -2.27
C ARG A 47 -16.29 9.24 -3.37
N VAL A 48 -15.25 9.17 -4.19
CA VAL A 48 -15.09 8.15 -5.24
C VAL A 48 -13.85 7.32 -4.89
N ASP A 49 -14.06 6.06 -4.55
CA ASP A 49 -13.00 5.10 -4.27
C ASP A 49 -12.76 4.26 -5.52
N ARG A 50 -11.55 4.31 -6.07
CA ARG A 50 -11.08 3.40 -7.13
C ARG A 50 -10.11 2.41 -6.49
N LYS A 51 -10.48 1.13 -6.47
CA LYS A 51 -9.66 0.02 -5.99
C LYS A 51 -10.09 -1.28 -6.66
N SER A 52 -9.27 -2.32 -6.56
CA SER A 52 -9.69 -3.71 -6.84
C SER A 52 -9.95 -4.42 -5.52
N ASP A 53 -11.04 -5.19 -5.47
CA ASP A 53 -11.38 -6.08 -4.35
C ASP A 53 -10.84 -7.51 -4.53
N GLU A 54 -10.31 -7.81 -5.71
CA GLU A 54 -9.67 -9.09 -5.98
C GLU A 54 -8.32 -9.18 -5.24
N LEU A 55 -7.70 -10.35 -5.20
CA LEU A 55 -6.29 -10.44 -4.78
C LEU A 55 -5.39 -10.15 -5.99
N PRO A 56 -4.14 -9.70 -5.80
CA PRO A 56 -3.16 -9.71 -6.88
C PRO A 56 -2.95 -11.14 -7.38
N ASP A 57 -2.51 -11.31 -8.64
CA ASP A 57 -2.15 -12.63 -9.15
C ASP A 57 -1.09 -13.29 -8.26
N LEU A 58 -1.14 -14.62 -8.15
CA LEU A 58 -0.21 -15.37 -7.30
C LEU A 58 1.26 -15.05 -7.64
N GLN A 59 1.58 -14.85 -8.91
CA GLN A 59 2.92 -14.46 -9.35
C GLN A 59 3.36 -13.13 -8.72
N ILE A 60 2.50 -12.10 -8.74
CA ILE A 60 2.79 -10.79 -8.13
C ILE A 60 2.93 -10.91 -6.60
N GLN A 61 2.10 -11.74 -5.96
CA GLN A 61 2.22 -11.99 -4.52
C GLN A 61 3.58 -12.61 -4.15
N LEU A 62 4.03 -13.61 -4.91
CA LEU A 62 5.30 -14.28 -4.69
C LEU A 62 6.50 -13.38 -5.02
N GLU A 63 6.40 -12.60 -6.09
CA GLU A 63 7.40 -11.60 -6.47
C GLU A 63 7.55 -10.52 -5.39
N LEU A 64 6.44 -10.02 -4.83
CA LEU A 64 6.48 -9.07 -3.72
C LEU A 64 7.14 -9.67 -2.48
N ALA A 65 6.75 -10.90 -2.11
CA ALA A 65 7.34 -11.59 -0.98
C ALA A 65 8.86 -11.79 -1.16
N GLU A 66 9.30 -12.07 -2.39
CA GLU A 66 10.72 -12.23 -2.70
C GLU A 66 11.49 -10.91 -2.66
N GLN A 67 10.94 -9.85 -3.23
CA GLN A 67 11.51 -8.50 -3.13
C GLN A 67 11.68 -8.06 -1.68
N ILE A 68 10.69 -8.34 -0.81
CA ILE A 68 10.78 -8.07 0.62
C ILE A 68 11.98 -8.84 1.21
N ARG A 69 12.06 -10.16 1.01
CA ARG A 69 13.14 -11.00 1.54
C ARG A 69 14.54 -10.48 1.16
N GLN A 70 14.71 -10.02 -0.08
CA GLN A 70 15.98 -9.50 -0.58
C GLN A 70 16.42 -8.19 0.09
N GLN A 71 15.48 -7.43 0.67
CA GLN A 71 15.75 -6.15 1.32
C GLN A 71 15.80 -6.23 2.85
N LEU A 72 15.52 -7.38 3.45
CA LEU A 72 15.44 -7.45 4.92
C LEU A 72 16.78 -7.16 5.60
N ASP A 73 17.90 -7.57 5.00
CA ASP A 73 19.24 -7.32 5.54
C ASP A 73 19.72 -5.88 5.32
N SER A 74 19.02 -5.08 4.49
CA SER A 74 19.41 -3.70 4.14
C SER A 74 18.67 -2.63 4.96
N VAL A 75 17.73 -3.03 5.83
CA VAL A 75 16.88 -2.12 6.60
C VAL A 75 16.94 -2.42 8.10
N ASP A 76 16.76 -1.39 8.92
CA ASP A 76 16.72 -1.56 10.38
C ASP A 76 15.34 -2.01 10.89
N ALA A 77 14.28 -1.83 10.08
CA ALA A 77 12.89 -2.05 10.47
C ALA A 77 11.99 -2.31 9.25
N VAL A 78 10.91 -3.07 9.44
CA VAL A 78 9.84 -3.24 8.46
C VAL A 78 8.54 -2.65 9.01
N VAL A 79 7.87 -1.82 8.22
CA VAL A 79 6.55 -1.26 8.56
C VAL A 79 5.49 -1.85 7.63
N ILE A 80 4.52 -2.56 8.21
CA ILE A 80 3.38 -3.12 7.49
C ILE A 80 2.18 -2.22 7.73
N SER A 81 1.63 -1.65 6.65
CA SER A 81 0.37 -0.87 6.71
C SER A 81 -0.78 -1.64 6.05
N ASP A 82 -1.62 -2.30 6.86
CA ASP A 82 -2.77 -3.10 6.41
C ASP A 82 -4.07 -2.29 6.39
N TYR A 83 -4.41 -1.81 5.19
CA TYR A 83 -5.66 -1.10 4.89
C TYR A 83 -6.79 -2.04 4.41
N GLY A 84 -6.57 -3.36 4.35
CA GLY A 84 -7.58 -4.33 3.94
C GLY A 84 -7.85 -4.38 2.42
N ASP A 85 -6.91 -3.95 1.59
CA ASP A 85 -7.03 -3.93 0.12
C ASP A 85 -6.50 -5.22 -0.57
N GLY A 86 -6.22 -6.27 0.21
CA GLY A 86 -5.88 -7.61 -0.30
C GLY A 86 -4.41 -7.84 -0.69
N LEU A 87 -3.54 -6.82 -0.58
CA LEU A 87 -2.11 -6.94 -0.92
C LEU A 87 -1.33 -7.84 0.07
N LEU A 88 -1.63 -7.73 1.36
CA LEU A 88 -0.96 -8.47 2.43
C LEU A 88 -1.53 -9.88 2.52
N THR A 89 -1.15 -10.72 1.55
CA THR A 89 -1.48 -12.14 1.51
C THR A 89 -0.52 -12.95 2.39
N PRO A 90 -0.82 -14.21 2.76
CA PRO A 90 0.06 -15.02 3.59
C PRO A 90 1.55 -15.01 3.20
N PRO A 91 1.95 -15.21 1.93
CA PRO A 91 3.38 -15.19 1.57
C PRO A 91 4.05 -13.83 1.79
N VAL A 92 3.31 -12.73 1.63
CA VAL A 92 3.82 -11.36 1.83
C VAL A 92 3.98 -11.06 3.33
N ILE A 93 3.00 -11.49 4.14
CA ILE A 93 3.04 -11.36 5.60
C ILE A 93 4.21 -12.16 6.16
N GLU A 94 4.36 -13.42 5.76
CA GLU A 94 5.45 -14.30 6.20
C GLU A 94 6.82 -13.71 5.85
N ALA A 95 6.98 -13.16 4.64
CA ALA A 95 8.21 -12.48 4.25
C ALA A 95 8.52 -11.27 5.15
N ALA A 96 7.53 -10.41 5.39
CA ALA A 96 7.72 -9.20 6.20
C ALA A 96 7.98 -9.51 7.69
N LEU A 97 7.34 -10.56 8.24
CA LEU A 97 7.54 -10.99 9.62
C LEU A 97 8.87 -11.71 9.86
N SER A 98 9.59 -12.09 8.80
CA SER A 98 10.92 -12.68 8.97
C SER A 98 11.98 -11.66 9.43
N HIS A 99 11.68 -10.36 9.33
CA HIS A 99 12.49 -9.32 9.96
C HIS A 99 12.22 -9.23 11.48
N PRO A 100 13.25 -9.19 12.35
CA PRO A 100 13.07 -9.21 13.80
C PRO A 100 12.40 -7.95 14.36
N PHE A 101 12.52 -6.82 13.65
CA PHE A 101 11.88 -5.56 14.04
C PHE A 101 10.82 -5.17 13.02
N THR A 102 9.59 -5.62 13.27
CA THR A 102 8.43 -5.37 12.40
C THR A 102 7.33 -4.64 13.17
N ILE A 103 6.87 -3.53 12.59
CA ILE A 103 5.78 -2.70 13.12
C ILE A 103 4.56 -2.90 12.22
N VAL A 104 3.40 -3.14 12.83
CA VAL A 104 2.17 -3.39 12.10
C VAL A 104 1.12 -2.35 12.46
N ASP A 105 0.73 -1.56 11.46
CA ASP A 105 -0.48 -0.73 11.48
C ASP A 105 -1.58 -1.47 10.73
N ALA A 106 -2.49 -2.13 11.45
CA ALA A 106 -3.58 -2.88 10.85
C ALA A 106 -4.95 -2.34 11.27
N GLN A 107 -5.79 -2.00 10.29
CA GLN A 107 -7.16 -1.54 10.57
C GLN A 107 -8.04 -2.65 11.14
N LYS A 108 -7.77 -3.91 10.77
CA LYS A 108 -8.53 -5.10 11.18
C LYS A 108 -7.60 -6.31 11.30
N ALA A 109 -8.04 -7.33 12.05
CA ALA A 109 -7.44 -8.66 12.06
C ALA A 109 -5.92 -8.71 12.34
N LEU A 110 -5.46 -7.95 13.34
CA LEU A 110 -4.04 -7.93 13.79
C LEU A 110 -3.47 -9.32 14.11
N GLY A 111 -4.33 -10.29 14.46
CA GLY A 111 -3.93 -11.68 14.71
C GLY A 111 -3.31 -12.40 13.50
N ARG A 112 -3.40 -11.85 12.28
CA ARG A 112 -2.74 -12.38 11.08
C ARG A 112 -1.22 -12.20 11.09
N TYR A 113 -0.70 -11.37 11.99
CA TYR A 113 0.71 -10.97 12.07
C TYR A 113 1.45 -11.60 13.27
N ARG A 114 1.01 -12.77 13.71
CA ARG A 114 1.53 -13.49 14.89
C ARG A 114 2.08 -14.85 14.52
#